data_AF-A0A8I2YER4-F1
#
_entry.id   AF-A0A8I2YER4-F1
#
_cell.length_a   1.000
_cell.length_b   1.000
_cell.length_c   1.000
_cell.angle_alpha   90.00
_cell.angle_beta   90.00
_cell.angle_gamma   90.00
#
_symmetry.space_group_name_H-M   'P 1'
#
loop_
_entity.id
_entity.type
_entity.pdbx_description
1 polymer ?
#
loop_
_entity_poly.entity_id
_entity_poly.type
_entity_poly.pdbx_seq_one_letter_code
_entity_poly.pdbx_strand_id
1 'polypeptide(L)'
;MVNNGWQQNHVDMHVRFWSNIENHEWRYSRTETQQRALMHYQGNQRRFWHATIGGPQAFNLSLINQDVLSVTHNRIVLKLNNEQYKLIHAMHHIIVVPPTLFRIHGDFS
;
A
#
# COMPACT_ATOMS: atom_id res chain seq x y z
N MET A 1 25.65 23.03 -10.23
CA MET A 1 24.97 23.37 -11.50
C MET A 1 23.48 23.11 -11.28
N VAL A 2 22.61 24.01 -11.73
CA VAL A 2 21.14 23.85 -11.62
C VAL A 2 20.69 23.14 -12.90
N ASN A 3 20.12 21.93 -12.77
CA ASN A 3 19.55 21.23 -13.92
C ASN A 3 18.05 21.58 -13.98
N ASN A 4 17.63 22.34 -14.99
CA ASN A 4 16.21 22.67 -15.23
C ASN A 4 15.48 23.26 -13.99
N GLY A 5 16.13 24.12 -13.21
CA GLY A 5 15.57 24.74 -12.00
C GLY A 5 15.66 23.90 -10.73
N TRP A 6 16.14 22.66 -10.81
CA TRP A 6 16.35 21.81 -9.65
C TRP A 6 17.75 21.97 -9.08
N GLN A 7 17.83 22.11 -7.75
CA GLN A 7 19.09 22.06 -7.04
C GLN A 7 19.68 20.65 -7.13
N GLN A 8 21.00 20.55 -7.34
CA GLN A 8 21.66 19.26 -7.55
C GLN A 8 21.46 18.28 -6.39
N ASN A 9 21.45 18.78 -5.15
CA ASN A 9 21.16 17.99 -3.95
C ASN A 9 19.79 17.28 -4.04
N HIS A 10 18.76 17.91 -4.62
CA HIS A 10 17.44 17.32 -4.77
C HIS A 10 17.45 16.18 -5.80
N VAL A 11 18.19 16.37 -6.90
CA VAL A 11 18.40 15.32 -7.91
C VAL A 11 19.14 14.14 -7.28
N ASP A 12 20.21 14.40 -6.55
CA ASP A 12 21.02 13.37 -5.89
C ASP A 12 20.21 12.61 -4.83
N MET A 13 19.37 13.30 -4.05
CA MET A 13 18.45 12.67 -3.09
C MET A 13 17.48 11.72 -3.79
N HIS A 14 16.90 12.15 -4.91
CA HIS A 14 15.95 11.34 -5.66
C HIS A 14 16.62 10.10 -6.28
N VAL A 15 17.82 10.25 -6.85
CA VAL A 15 18.61 9.11 -7.37
C VAL A 15 18.92 8.11 -6.26
N ARG A 16 19.42 8.58 -5.11
CA ARG A 16 19.72 7.71 -3.96
C ARG A 16 18.47 7.03 -3.41
N PHE A 17 17.35 7.73 -3.37
CA PHE A 17 16.08 7.17 -2.95
C PHE A 17 15.68 5.97 -3.82
N TRP A 18 15.71 6.12 -5.15
CA TRP A 18 15.40 4.99 -6.06
C TRP A 18 16.35 3.83 -5.89
N SER A 19 17.65 4.12 -5.80
CA SER A 19 18.66 3.09 -5.58
C SER A 19 18.41 2.33 -4.26
N ASN A 20 18.02 3.04 -3.19
CA ASN A 20 17.69 2.41 -1.91
C ASN A 20 16.39 1.58 -1.97
N ILE A 21 15.38 2.02 -2.74
CA ILE A 21 14.14 1.23 -2.94
C ILE A 21 14.41 -0.03 -3.77
N GLU A 22 15.22 0.07 -4.82
CA GLU A 22 15.58 -1.07 -5.68
C GLU A 22 16.39 -2.13 -4.93
N ASN A 23 17.30 -1.70 -4.06
CA ASN A 23 18.13 -2.59 -3.25
C ASN A 23 17.47 -3.02 -1.93
N HIS A 24 16.25 -2.56 -1.62
CA HIS A 24 15.60 -2.91 -0.37
C HIS A 24 15.20 -4.39 -0.35
N GLU A 25 15.42 -5.09 0.76
CA GLU A 25 15.08 -6.52 0.92
C GLU A 25 13.62 -6.84 0.58
N TRP A 26 12.69 -5.93 0.90
CA TRP A 26 11.26 -6.11 0.62
C TRP A 26 10.91 -6.04 -0.87
N ARG A 27 11.81 -5.55 -1.72
CA ARG A 27 11.61 -5.53 -3.18
C ARG A 27 11.48 -6.94 -3.74
N TYR A 28 12.22 -7.89 -3.17
CA TYR A 28 12.29 -9.29 -3.59
C TYR A 28 11.78 -10.25 -2.52
N SER A 29 11.10 -9.73 -1.49
CA SER A 29 10.51 -10.57 -0.45
C SER A 29 9.45 -11.53 -1.02
N ARG A 30 9.35 -12.73 -0.46
CA ARG A 30 8.27 -13.69 -0.75
C ARG A 30 6.93 -13.28 -0.11
N THR A 31 6.95 -12.31 0.79
CA THR A 31 5.76 -11.82 1.48
C THR A 31 5.12 -10.70 0.68
N GLU A 32 3.95 -10.95 0.12
CA GLU A 32 3.23 -9.96 -0.71
C GLU A 32 2.95 -8.65 0.06
N THR A 33 2.65 -8.73 1.35
CA THR A 33 2.39 -7.55 2.18
C THR A 33 3.60 -6.63 2.30
N GLN A 34 4.82 -7.18 2.34
CA GLN A 34 6.07 -6.41 2.38
C GLN A 34 6.32 -5.71 1.03
N GLN A 35 6.14 -6.41 -0.09
CA GLN A 35 6.27 -5.81 -1.42
C GLN A 35 5.26 -4.66 -1.61
N ARG A 36 3.99 -4.89 -1.24
CA ARG A 36 2.94 -3.85 -1.30
C ARG A 36 3.27 -2.68 -0.38
N ALA A 37 3.81 -2.94 0.82
CA ALA A 37 4.22 -1.89 1.75
C ALA A 37 5.32 -0.99 1.17
N LEU A 38 6.36 -1.59 0.59
CA LEU A 38 7.42 -0.84 -0.08
C LEU A 38 6.87 0.02 -1.21
N MET A 39 5.95 -0.51 -2.02
CA MET A 39 5.30 0.23 -3.11
C MET A 39 4.44 1.40 -2.61
N HIS A 40 3.66 1.21 -1.55
CA HIS A 40 2.86 2.29 -0.96
C HIS A 40 3.74 3.35 -0.30
N TYR A 41 4.78 2.92 0.41
CA TYR A 41 5.78 3.79 1.01
C TYR A 41 6.42 4.68 -0.06
N GLN A 42 6.86 4.11 -1.19
CA GLN A 42 7.51 4.87 -2.27
C GLN A 42 6.62 6.00 -2.80
N GLY A 43 5.31 5.74 -2.97
CA GLY A 43 4.37 6.71 -3.51
C GLY A 43 4.13 7.85 -2.54
N ASN A 44 3.92 7.49 -1.26
CA ASN A 44 3.65 8.46 -0.21
C ASN A 44 4.85 9.37 0.06
N GLN A 45 6.06 8.81 0.17
CA GLN A 45 7.25 9.61 0.45
C GLN A 45 7.59 10.56 -0.70
N ARG A 46 7.51 10.11 -1.95
CA ARG A 46 7.70 10.99 -3.11
C ARG A 46 6.69 12.14 -3.11
N ARG A 47 5.41 11.83 -2.92
CA ARG A 47 4.36 12.86 -2.87
C ARG A 47 4.59 13.85 -1.74
N PHE A 48 4.94 13.37 -0.55
CA PHE A 48 5.17 14.24 0.61
C PHE A 48 6.41 15.10 0.40
N TRP A 49 7.51 14.53 -0.09
CA TRP A 49 8.73 15.27 -0.39
C TRP A 49 8.50 16.34 -1.45
N HIS A 50 7.80 16.03 -2.54
CA HIS A 50 7.45 17.04 -3.55
C HIS A 50 6.59 18.18 -2.99
N ALA A 51 5.74 17.90 -1.99
CA ALA A 51 4.90 18.92 -1.37
C ALA A 51 5.65 19.79 -0.34
N THR A 52 6.73 19.28 0.26
CA THR A 52 7.45 19.99 1.33
C THR A 52 8.81 20.55 0.89
N ILE A 53 9.32 20.15 -0.27
CA ILE A 53 10.61 20.62 -0.78
C ILE A 53 10.60 22.14 -0.95
N GLY A 54 11.61 22.81 -0.40
CA GLY A 54 11.68 24.28 -0.35
C GLY A 54 10.94 24.93 0.83
N GLY A 55 10.26 24.15 1.67
CA GLY A 55 9.63 24.61 2.90
C GLY A 55 10.33 24.09 4.17
N PRO A 56 9.88 24.52 5.36
CA PRO A 56 10.45 24.10 6.64
C PRO A 56 10.21 22.63 6.97
N GLN A 57 9.29 21.97 6.26
CA GLN A 57 9.00 20.53 6.40
C GLN A 57 9.78 19.67 5.40
N ALA A 58 10.72 20.26 4.65
CA ALA A 58 11.58 19.51 3.76
C ALA A 58 12.40 18.49 4.58
N PHE A 59 12.50 17.27 4.05
CA PHE A 59 13.23 16.19 4.68
C PHE A 59 14.12 15.49 3.66
N ASN A 60 15.08 14.71 4.16
CA ASN A 60 15.97 13.95 3.30
C ASN A 60 15.27 12.70 2.76
N LEU A 61 14.81 12.75 1.51
CA LEU A 61 14.16 11.62 0.83
C LEU A 61 15.11 10.44 0.61
N SER A 62 16.43 10.64 0.61
CA SER A 62 17.37 9.56 0.31
C SER A 62 17.36 8.45 1.35
N LEU A 63 16.85 8.69 2.56
CA LEU A 63 16.85 7.73 3.65
C LEU A 63 15.47 7.07 3.75
N ILE A 64 15.47 5.73 3.79
CA ILE A 64 14.26 4.98 4.08
C ILE A 64 13.97 5.09 5.57
N ASN A 65 12.91 5.81 5.89
CA ASN A 65 12.34 5.86 7.23
C ASN A 65 11.64 4.52 7.54
N GLN A 66 12.33 3.68 8.31
CA GLN A 66 11.88 2.33 8.67
C GLN A 66 10.61 2.35 9.53
N ASP A 67 10.42 3.35 10.37
CA ASP A 67 9.21 3.46 11.20
C ASP A 67 7.97 3.69 10.32
N VAL A 68 8.08 4.62 9.36
CA VAL A 68 6.98 4.91 8.43
C VAL A 68 6.73 3.72 7.49
N LEU A 69 7.77 3.00 7.08
CA LEU A 69 7.64 1.77 6.30
C LEU A 69 6.93 0.66 7.09
N SER A 70 7.30 0.47 8.36
CA SER A 70 6.66 -0.47 9.29
C SER A 70 5.19 -0.13 9.53
N VAL A 71 4.86 1.13 9.79
CA VAL A 71 3.47 1.59 9.92
C VAL A 71 2.69 1.35 8.62
N THR A 72 3.31 1.59 7.47
CA THR A 72 2.69 1.32 6.16
C THR A 72 2.40 -0.17 5.98
N HIS A 73 3.32 -1.04 6.37
CA HIS A 73 3.17 -2.49 6.34
C HIS A 73 2.04 -2.96 7.26
N ASN A 74 2.03 -2.53 8.52
CA ASN A 74 0.98 -2.87 9.48
C ASN A 74 -0.41 -2.46 8.98
N ARG A 75 -0.53 -1.27 8.37
CA ARG A 75 -1.80 -0.82 7.77
C ARG A 75 -2.26 -1.73 6.64
N ILE A 76 -1.36 -2.24 5.81
CA ILE A 76 -1.69 -3.16 4.72
C ILE A 76 -2.14 -4.52 5.28
N VAL A 77 -1.42 -5.05 6.27
CA VAL A 77 -1.79 -6.30 6.95
C VAL A 77 -3.18 -6.18 7.56
N LEU A 78 -3.44 -5.12 8.34
CA LEU A 78 -4.75 -4.88 8.94
C LEU A 78 -5.87 -4.77 7.89
N LYS A 79 -5.61 -4.04 6.79
CA LYS A 79 -6.59 -3.91 5.70
C LYS A 79 -6.92 -5.27 5.10
N LEU A 80 -5.92 -6.11 4.81
CA LEU A 80 -6.14 -7.43 4.21
C LEU A 80 -6.89 -8.36 5.16
N ASN A 81 -6.53 -8.37 6.45
CA ASN A 81 -7.24 -9.15 7.46
C ASN A 81 -8.71 -8.73 7.53
N ASN A 82 -8.99 -7.43 7.55
CA ASN A 82 -10.36 -6.91 7.60
C ASN A 82 -11.17 -7.29 6.35
N GLU A 83 -10.58 -7.23 5.16
CA GLU A 83 -11.25 -7.68 3.93
C GLU A 83 -11.50 -9.19 3.95
N GLN A 84 -10.55 -9.99 4.44
CA GLN A 84 -10.73 -11.43 4.61
C GLN A 84 -11.87 -11.76 5.60
N TYR A 85 -11.95 -11.04 6.73
CA TYR A 85 -13.05 -11.19 7.69
C TYR A 85 -14.42 -10.89 7.07
N LYS A 86 -14.52 -9.79 6.29
CA LYS A 86 -15.76 -9.44 5.59
C LYS A 86 -16.19 -10.54 4.61
N LEU A 87 -15.24 -11.10 3.87
CA LEU A 87 -15.52 -12.19 2.93
C LEU A 87 -16.01 -13.45 3.63
N ILE A 88 -15.33 -13.87 4.71
CA ILE A 88 -15.75 -15.04 5.50
C ILE A 88 -17.15 -14.83 6.09
N HIS A 89 -17.43 -13.65 6.65
CA HIS A 89 -18.74 -13.35 7.21
C HIS A 89 -19.85 -13.33 6.14
N ALA A 90 -19.57 -12.74 4.97
CA ALA A 90 -20.50 -12.77 3.84
C ALA A 90 -20.78 -14.21 3.35
N MET A 91 -19.75 -15.07 3.30
CA MET A 91 -19.91 -16.49 2.94
C MET A 91 -20.76 -17.26 3.96
N HIS A 92 -20.56 -17.03 5.27
CA HIS A 92 -21.40 -17.65 6.30
C HIS A 92 -22.87 -17.23 6.18
N HIS A 93 -23.16 -15.97 5.85
CA HIS A 93 -24.54 -15.52 5.61
C HIS A 93 -25.18 -16.18 4.38
N ILE A 94 -24.40 -16.50 3.34
CA ILE A 94 -24.90 -17.16 2.13
C ILE A 94 -25.20 -18.66 2.36
N ILE A 95 -24.42 -19.34 3.20
CA ILE A 95 -24.56 -20.79 3.45
C ILE A 95 -25.72 -21.11 4.42
N VAL A 96 -26.09 -20.18 5.32
CA VAL A 96 -27.13 -20.41 6.35
C VAL A 96 -28.56 -20.19 5.82
N VAL A 97 -28.76 -19.67 4.61
CA VAL A 97 -30.07 -19.66 3.95
C VAL A 97 -30.16 -20.90 3.04
N PRO A 98 -30.94 -21.94 3.40
CA PRO A 98 -31.08 -23.11 2.54
C PRO A 98 -31.72 -22.70 1.21
N PRO A 99 -31.28 -23.25 0.05
CA PRO A 99 -31.90 -23.01 -1.26
C PRO A 99 -33.35 -23.52 -1.41
N THR A 100 -34.03 -23.92 -0.33
CA THR A 100 -35.32 -24.64 -0.38
C THR A 100 -36.56 -23.78 -0.15
N LEU A 101 -36.45 -22.44 -0.09
CA LEU A 101 -37.63 -21.55 -0.05
C LEU A 101 -38.13 -21.08 -1.43
N PHE A 102 -37.74 -21.76 -2.52
CA PHE A 102 -38.46 -21.69 -3.80
C PHE A 102 -39.32 -22.95 -3.99
N ARG A 103 -40.32 -23.15 -3.12
CA ARG A 103 -41.44 -24.05 -3.42
C ARG A 103 -42.50 -23.24 -4.16
N ILE A 104 -42.33 -23.16 -5.47
CA ILE A 104 -43.37 -22.77 -6.42
C ILE A 104 -44.48 -23.82 -6.24
N HIS A 105 -45.57 -23.48 -5.55
CA HIS A 105 -46.82 -24.20 -5.70
C HIS A 105 -47.62 -23.50 -6.80
N GLY A 106 -47.36 -23.93 -8.02
CA GLY A 106 -48.19 -23.68 -9.18
C GLY A 106 -48.15 -24.93 -10.04
N ASP A 107 -49.12 -25.82 -9.85
CA ASP A 107 -49.56 -26.83 -10.81
C ASP A 107 -51.09 -26.92 -10.61
N PHE A 108 -51.87 -26.43 -11.56
CA PHE A 108 -52.42 -27.18 -12.69
C PHE A 108 -53.32 -28.35 -12.27
N SER A 109 -54.60 -28.05 -12.02
CA SER A 109 -55.77 -28.63 -12.71
C SER A 109 -57.05 -27.93 -12.23
#